data_AF-A0A0S8ES32-F1
#
_entry.id   AF-A0A0S8ES32-F1
#
_cell.length_a   1.000
_cell.length_b   1.000
_cell.length_c   1.000
_cell.angle_alpha   90.00
_cell.angle_beta   90.00
_cell.angle_gamma   90.00
#
_symmetry.space_group_name_H-M   'P 1'
#
loop_
_entity.id
_entity.type
_entity.pdbx_description
1 polymer ?
#
loop_
_entity_poly.entity_id
_entity_poly.type
_entity_poly.pdbx_seq_one_letter_code
_entity_poly.pdbx_strand_id
1 'polypeptide(L)'
;MHTPALSASASVVLVCLFLFGGPGSCPAKAELSADQRSELETLKSEFTEAPFSSKGRLALSRMMRLGEAAQKETLDFLESQLDAQEEQYVKQLAEYLPRAYLKHLSGLSAEQIYKVQKTRRLWERYILKPSDRHEFQANYLEPCMEIKDFLLIDVERVMDRQIAIQRAMLKELSGYRDDCRKKLGLGNDPTKGMKSPTGIDIPHLDRPMTFADRLDYLDASAVLAYTVGPEGARPVLVGNAHRARIIDFEEADFALFANEVRMLVGSIAYEIDPLVCACTRDHSTDRRNGMASGHRSTIPGKEGFVHRLRRFGARGRSEGAGGGKNGRDYIWSLSYGGGHTHPLYAVVRNVHGCGRRGGVYTSIYYTKDEIRHPCAATENELFMPPGFTGECIDSEPLRKVYQALRDDQFGKADEHLPDAREGQTDQEVIRRFFKVAIEMEADWASECATAFIKVGDLYQAKQRLEQARDDFAGADRYVRKFEALVGKMERGRWAEEVEAGRAYNALPSDKPDPASVRQFIEKHPDTVYARAAAHYLQDVEKRNPFSYFLEQNPNLRKYEYHLP
;
A
#
# COMPACT_ATOMS: atom_id res chain seq x y z
N MET A 1 -28.34 -9.51 16.03
CA MET A 1 -28.51 -8.83 17.32
C MET A 1 -27.41 -7.77 17.43
N HIS A 2 -27.81 -6.51 17.68
CA HIS A 2 -26.97 -5.30 17.82
C HIS A 2 -25.88 -5.05 16.76
N THR A 3 -26.29 -4.43 15.65
CA THR A 3 -25.41 -3.56 14.85
C THR A 3 -25.03 -2.33 15.68
N PRO A 4 -23.75 -2.08 15.98
CA PRO A 4 -23.36 -0.81 16.55
C PRO A 4 -23.40 0.24 15.43
N ALA A 5 -24.18 1.29 15.63
CA ALA A 5 -24.12 2.48 14.80
C ALA A 5 -22.75 3.16 15.00
N LEU A 6 -21.79 2.87 14.13
CA LEU A 6 -20.55 3.65 14.00
C LEU A 6 -20.85 4.93 13.20
N SER A 7 -21.57 5.83 13.86
CA SER A 7 -21.68 7.24 13.52
C SER A 7 -20.73 8.01 14.43
N ALA A 8 -19.44 7.90 14.17
CA ALA A 8 -18.45 8.83 14.68
C ALA A 8 -17.56 9.21 13.52
N SER A 9 -18.03 10.16 12.70
CA SER A 9 -17.19 10.98 11.86
C SER A 9 -16.18 11.64 12.79
N ALA A 10 -15.02 11.00 12.98
CA ALA A 10 -13.88 11.66 13.56
C ALA A 10 -13.45 12.72 12.54
N SER A 11 -14.10 13.88 12.60
CA SER A 11 -13.53 15.12 12.11
C SER A 11 -12.21 15.26 12.86
N VAL A 12 -11.13 14.80 12.23
CA VAL A 12 -9.78 15.19 12.58
C VAL A 12 -9.76 16.69 12.29
N VAL A 13 -10.20 17.47 13.26
CA VAL A 13 -9.92 18.90 13.32
C VAL A 13 -8.42 18.94 13.48
N LEU A 14 -7.72 19.03 12.34
CA LEU A 14 -6.35 19.49 12.32
C LEU A 14 -6.44 20.94 12.79
N VAL A 15 -6.35 21.13 14.11
CA VAL A 15 -6.22 22.46 14.69
C VAL A 15 -4.88 22.97 14.19
N CYS A 16 -4.91 23.69 13.07
CA CYS A 16 -3.84 24.58 12.65
C CYS A 16 -3.73 25.68 13.70
N LEU A 17 -3.06 25.37 14.82
CA LEU A 17 -2.66 26.33 15.84
C LEU A 17 -1.60 27.25 15.22
N PHE A 18 -2.07 28.25 14.47
CA PHE A 18 -1.27 29.42 14.12
C PHE A 18 -1.07 30.26 15.38
N LEU A 19 -0.11 29.87 16.22
CA LEU A 19 0.38 30.74 17.30
C LEU A 19 1.41 31.71 16.71
N PHE A 20 0.98 32.97 16.64
CA PHE A 20 1.72 34.10 16.11
C PHE A 20 3.05 34.34 16.84
N GLY A 21 4.09 34.64 16.05
CA GLY A 21 5.40 35.08 16.51
C GLY A 21 5.38 36.43 17.25
N GLY A 22 6.44 36.64 18.04
CA GLY A 22 6.59 37.67 19.07
C GLY A 22 6.60 39.14 18.61
N PRO A 23 6.81 40.06 19.58
CA PRO A 23 6.46 41.48 19.48
C PRO A 23 7.51 42.26 18.68
N GLY A 24 7.40 42.21 17.35
CA GLY A 24 7.80 43.34 16.52
C GLY A 24 6.61 44.27 16.38
N SER A 25 6.79 45.58 16.51
CA SER A 25 5.74 46.58 16.26
C SER A 25 5.33 46.54 14.80
N CYS A 26 4.44 45.61 14.45
CA CYS A 26 3.75 45.59 13.18
C CYS A 26 2.90 46.87 13.07
N PRO A 27 2.83 47.50 11.89
CA PRO A 27 1.85 48.55 11.64
C PRO A 27 0.46 48.03 12.05
N ALA A 28 -0.36 48.89 12.67
CA ALA A 28 -1.71 48.53 13.10
C ALA A 28 -2.40 47.80 11.93
N LYS A 29 -2.77 46.54 12.15
CA LYS A 29 -3.45 45.73 11.13
C LYS A 29 -4.69 46.52 10.69
N ALA A 30 -4.80 46.81 9.40
CA ALA A 30 -5.98 47.48 8.87
C ALA A 30 -7.20 46.62 9.22
N GLU A 31 -8.13 47.16 10.00
CA GLU A 31 -9.39 46.48 10.34
C GLU A 31 -10.51 46.95 9.41
N LEU A 32 -11.47 46.08 9.12
CA LEU A 32 -12.67 46.45 8.36
C LEU A 32 -13.56 47.39 9.19
N SER A 33 -14.10 48.43 8.55
CA SER A 33 -15.17 49.23 9.16
C SER A 33 -16.43 48.39 9.35
N ALA A 34 -17.36 48.86 10.21
CA ALA A 34 -18.64 48.19 10.42
C ALA A 34 -19.43 48.03 9.10
N ASP A 35 -19.43 49.07 8.27
CA ASP A 35 -20.10 49.06 6.95
C ASP A 35 -19.45 48.06 5.99
N GLN A 36 -18.10 48.04 5.93
CA GLN A 36 -17.38 47.08 5.09
C GLN A 36 -17.61 45.63 5.54
N ARG A 37 -17.70 45.39 6.84
CA ARG A 37 -18.01 44.07 7.38
C ARG A 37 -19.44 43.64 7.02
N SER A 38 -20.41 44.54 7.19
CA SER A 38 -21.81 44.27 6.79
C SER A 38 -21.94 44.01 5.29
N GLU A 39 -21.21 44.76 4.46
CA GLU A 39 -21.17 44.53 3.01
C GLU A 39 -20.51 43.19 2.68
N LEU A 40 -19.38 42.87 3.31
CA LEU A 40 -18.67 41.60 3.10
C LEU A 40 -19.55 40.39 3.42
N GLU A 41 -20.28 40.40 4.55
CA GLU A 41 -21.21 39.32 4.92
C GLU A 41 -22.36 39.19 3.91
N THR A 42 -22.91 40.31 3.45
CA THR A 42 -23.93 40.31 2.38
C THR A 42 -23.39 39.66 1.11
N LEU A 43 -22.18 40.03 0.69
CA LEU A 43 -21.53 39.46 -0.48
C LEU A 43 -21.22 37.97 -0.31
N LYS A 44 -20.80 37.52 0.88
CA LYS A 44 -20.55 36.10 1.18
C LYS A 44 -21.84 35.29 1.02
N SER A 45 -22.97 35.84 1.48
CA SER A 45 -24.29 35.24 1.28
C SER A 45 -24.65 35.16 -0.20
N GLU A 46 -24.51 36.27 -0.96
CA GLU A 46 -24.78 36.28 -2.40
C GLU A 46 -23.92 35.29 -3.18
N PHE A 47 -22.65 35.15 -2.80
CA PHE A 47 -21.75 34.15 -3.38
C PHE A 47 -22.21 32.73 -3.05
N THR A 48 -22.58 32.45 -1.80
CA THR A 48 -23.02 31.11 -1.36
C THR A 48 -24.29 30.66 -2.08
N GLU A 49 -25.23 31.57 -2.34
CA GLU A 49 -26.47 31.27 -3.08
C GLU A 49 -26.23 30.87 -4.54
N ALA A 50 -25.23 31.46 -5.19
CA ALA A 50 -25.00 31.28 -6.63
C ALA A 50 -23.52 31.40 -7.03
N PRO A 51 -22.62 30.55 -6.48
CA PRO A 51 -21.16 30.76 -6.54
C PRO A 51 -20.59 30.73 -7.96
N PHE A 52 -21.23 29.97 -8.86
CA PHE A 52 -20.81 29.77 -10.25
C PHE A 52 -21.62 30.61 -11.25
N SER A 53 -22.46 31.50 -10.76
CA SER A 53 -23.23 32.42 -11.60
C SER A 53 -22.46 33.72 -11.86
N SER A 54 -22.95 34.52 -12.81
CA SER A 54 -22.48 35.90 -12.98
C SER A 54 -22.65 36.73 -11.71
N LYS A 55 -23.70 36.49 -10.91
CA LYS A 55 -23.93 37.14 -9.60
C LYS A 55 -22.83 36.77 -8.60
N GLY A 56 -22.49 35.48 -8.47
CA GLY A 56 -21.42 35.01 -7.58
C GLY A 56 -20.06 35.59 -7.95
N ARG A 57 -19.70 35.57 -9.24
CA ARG A 57 -18.47 36.19 -9.75
C ARG A 57 -18.39 37.68 -9.46
N LEU A 58 -19.51 38.39 -9.60
CA LEU A 58 -19.59 39.81 -9.27
C LEU A 58 -19.44 40.04 -7.76
N ALA A 59 -20.08 39.22 -6.94
CA ALA A 59 -19.97 39.30 -5.48
C ALA A 59 -18.52 39.13 -5.02
N LEU A 60 -17.83 38.09 -5.52
CA LEU A 60 -16.41 37.87 -5.23
C LEU A 60 -15.53 39.06 -5.67
N SER A 61 -15.75 39.57 -6.89
CA SER A 61 -15.03 40.74 -7.40
C SER A 61 -15.20 41.97 -6.49
N ARG A 62 -16.40 42.16 -5.93
CA ARG A 62 -16.68 43.23 -4.96
C ARG A 62 -15.99 43.00 -3.62
N MET A 63 -16.02 41.78 -3.07
CA MET A 63 -15.29 41.45 -1.83
C MET A 63 -13.81 41.82 -1.94
N MET A 64 -13.20 41.47 -3.08
CA MET A 64 -11.78 41.72 -3.32
C MET A 64 -11.40 43.21 -3.49
N ARG A 65 -12.38 44.10 -3.63
CA ARG A 65 -12.18 45.56 -3.71
C ARG A 65 -12.32 46.27 -2.35
N LEU A 66 -12.81 45.59 -1.31
CA LEU A 66 -13.01 46.16 0.03
C LEU A 66 -11.72 46.38 0.83
N GLY A 67 -10.56 46.00 0.28
CA GLY A 67 -9.23 46.19 0.89
C GLY A 67 -8.61 44.90 1.41
N GLU A 68 -7.37 44.96 1.89
CA GLU A 68 -6.55 43.79 2.27
C GLU A 68 -7.21 42.94 3.37
N ALA A 69 -7.80 43.57 4.39
CA ALA A 69 -8.50 42.87 5.47
C ALA A 69 -9.67 42.02 4.95
N ALA A 70 -10.47 42.57 4.02
CA ALA A 70 -11.57 41.83 3.40
C ALA A 70 -11.04 40.72 2.50
N GLN A 71 -9.97 40.95 1.74
CA GLN A 71 -9.34 39.91 0.92
C GLN A 71 -8.88 38.71 1.76
N LYS A 72 -8.37 38.95 2.96
CA LYS A 72 -8.00 37.88 3.90
C LYS A 72 -9.22 37.12 4.40
N GLU A 73 -10.26 37.81 4.87
CA GLU A 73 -11.51 37.15 5.29
C GLU A 73 -12.20 36.41 4.14
N THR A 74 -12.11 36.91 2.90
CA THR A 74 -12.59 36.25 1.69
C THR A 74 -11.78 34.98 1.39
N LEU A 75 -10.46 35.02 1.57
CA LEU A 75 -9.63 33.82 1.41
C LEU A 75 -10.04 32.73 2.41
N ASP A 76 -10.17 33.07 3.69
CA ASP A 76 -10.58 32.13 4.74
C ASP A 76 -11.98 31.54 4.45
N PHE A 77 -12.91 32.37 3.94
CA PHE A 77 -14.23 31.94 3.48
C PHE A 77 -14.13 30.96 2.29
N LEU A 78 -13.34 31.27 1.27
CA LEU A 78 -13.16 30.39 0.10
C LEU A 78 -12.49 29.06 0.46
N GLU A 79 -11.52 29.06 1.37
CA GLU A 79 -10.89 27.83 1.87
C GLU A 79 -11.92 26.96 2.60
N SER A 80 -12.79 27.56 3.43
CA SER A 80 -13.88 26.84 4.11
C SER A 80 -14.90 26.27 3.12
N GLN A 81 -15.26 27.02 2.07
CA GLN A 81 -16.16 26.54 1.01
C GLN A 81 -15.52 25.39 0.21
N LEU A 82 -14.23 25.49 -0.13
CA LEU A 82 -13.50 24.43 -0.81
C LEU A 82 -13.49 23.14 0.02
N ASP A 83 -13.22 23.22 1.32
CA ASP A 83 -13.22 22.05 2.21
C ASP A 83 -14.59 21.37 2.27
N ALA A 84 -15.67 22.15 2.41
CA ALA A 84 -17.03 21.62 2.41
C ALA A 84 -17.40 20.95 1.07
N GLN A 85 -17.02 21.57 -0.05
CA GLN A 85 -17.27 21.01 -1.38
C GLN A 85 -16.42 19.76 -1.68
N GLU A 86 -15.21 19.68 -1.11
CA GLU A 86 -14.35 18.50 -1.22
C GLU A 86 -14.94 17.33 -0.41
N GLU A 87 -15.43 17.59 0.81
CA GLU A 87 -16.14 16.58 1.60
C GLU A 87 -17.38 16.04 0.88
N GLN A 88 -18.18 16.94 0.29
CA GLN A 88 -19.33 16.55 -0.53
C GLN A 88 -18.92 15.71 -1.74
N TYR A 89 -17.81 16.07 -2.39
CA TYR A 89 -17.27 15.33 -3.53
C TYR A 89 -16.83 13.91 -3.12
N VAL A 90 -16.10 13.76 -2.02
CA VAL A 90 -15.71 12.44 -1.47
C VAL A 90 -16.94 11.61 -1.14
N LYS A 91 -17.98 12.21 -0.56
CA LYS A 91 -19.24 11.50 -0.27
C LYS A 91 -19.92 10.97 -1.55
N GLN A 92 -19.94 11.77 -2.62
CA GLN A 92 -20.47 11.32 -3.92
C GLN A 92 -19.63 10.18 -4.51
N LEU A 93 -18.29 10.29 -4.45
CA LEU A 93 -17.39 9.21 -4.87
C LEU A 93 -17.63 7.93 -4.06
N ALA A 94 -17.79 8.04 -2.73
CA ALA A 94 -18.02 6.91 -1.84
C ALA A 94 -19.30 6.13 -2.16
N GLU A 95 -20.36 6.81 -2.61
CA GLU A 95 -21.60 6.16 -3.04
C GLU A 95 -21.44 5.50 -4.43
N TYR A 96 -20.73 6.18 -5.34
CA TYR A 96 -20.67 5.79 -6.75
C TYR A 96 -19.64 4.69 -7.03
N LEU A 97 -18.42 4.85 -6.53
CA LEU A 97 -17.28 3.99 -6.86
C LEU A 97 -17.52 2.50 -6.57
N PRO A 98 -18.12 2.09 -5.44
CA PRO A 98 -18.38 0.66 -5.19
C PRO A 98 -19.27 0.02 -6.26
N ARG A 99 -20.29 0.73 -6.75
CA ARG A 99 -21.19 0.21 -7.79
C ARG A 99 -20.49 0.12 -9.15
N ALA A 100 -19.72 1.14 -9.51
CA ALA A 100 -18.93 1.16 -10.73
C ALA A 100 -17.87 0.04 -10.72
N TYR A 101 -17.23 -0.17 -9.58
CA TYR A 101 -16.24 -1.22 -9.38
C TYR A 101 -16.83 -2.62 -9.41
N LEU A 102 -17.99 -2.86 -8.77
CA LEU A 102 -18.69 -4.14 -8.87
C LEU A 102 -19.01 -4.49 -10.34
N LYS A 103 -19.51 -3.52 -11.10
CA LYS A 103 -19.75 -3.68 -12.54
C LYS A 103 -18.45 -3.99 -13.29
N HIS A 104 -17.36 -3.30 -12.96
CA HIS A 104 -16.04 -3.55 -13.54
C HIS A 104 -15.53 -4.97 -13.25
N LEU A 105 -15.58 -5.43 -11.99
CA LEU A 105 -15.22 -6.79 -11.59
C LEU A 105 -16.05 -7.85 -12.31
N SER A 106 -17.35 -7.59 -12.52
CA SER A 106 -18.22 -8.50 -13.26
C SER A 106 -17.76 -8.69 -14.71
N GLY A 107 -17.07 -7.70 -15.30
CA GLY A 107 -16.52 -7.73 -16.65
C GLY A 107 -15.14 -8.37 -16.80
N LEU A 108 -14.44 -8.68 -15.70
CA LEU A 108 -13.11 -9.32 -15.79
C LEU A 108 -13.20 -10.70 -16.44
N SER A 109 -12.18 -11.12 -17.18
CA SER A 109 -12.04 -12.49 -17.67
C SER A 109 -11.55 -13.45 -16.57
N ALA A 110 -11.70 -14.76 -16.76
CA ALA A 110 -11.13 -15.74 -15.83
C ALA A 110 -9.59 -15.63 -15.73
N GLU A 111 -8.91 -15.32 -16.84
CA GLU A 111 -7.46 -15.10 -16.85
C GLU A 111 -7.06 -13.87 -16.02
N GLN A 112 -7.81 -12.77 -16.11
CA GLN A 112 -7.57 -11.58 -15.29
C GLN A 112 -7.77 -11.87 -13.80
N ILE A 113 -8.84 -12.58 -13.43
CA ILE A 113 -9.06 -13.01 -12.04
C ILE A 113 -7.90 -13.91 -11.59
N TYR A 114 -7.44 -14.83 -12.44
CA TYR A 114 -6.32 -15.72 -12.13
C TYR A 114 -5.03 -14.93 -11.86
N LYS A 115 -4.73 -13.91 -12.67
CA LYS A 115 -3.58 -13.01 -12.44
C LYS A 115 -3.68 -12.28 -11.10
N VAL A 116 -4.87 -11.81 -10.71
CA VAL A 116 -5.12 -11.19 -9.40
C VAL A 116 -4.85 -12.19 -8.28
N GLN A 117 -5.45 -13.37 -8.34
CA GLN A 117 -5.28 -14.40 -7.30
C GLN A 117 -3.82 -14.84 -7.17
N LYS A 118 -3.16 -15.12 -8.29
CA LYS A 118 -1.75 -15.52 -8.32
C LYS A 118 -0.83 -14.44 -7.74
N THR A 119 -1.08 -13.17 -8.09
CA THR A 119 -0.30 -12.04 -7.56
C THR A 119 -0.49 -11.95 -6.05
N ARG A 120 -1.72 -11.98 -5.54
CA ARG A 120 -1.97 -11.89 -4.09
C ARG A 120 -1.39 -13.07 -3.33
N ARG A 121 -1.50 -14.28 -3.87
CA ARG A 121 -0.89 -15.49 -3.31
C ARG A 121 0.63 -15.39 -3.21
N LEU A 122 1.28 -14.86 -4.24
CA LEU A 122 2.72 -14.61 -4.26
C LEU A 122 3.14 -13.62 -3.16
N TRP A 123 2.32 -12.60 -2.90
CA TRP A 123 2.57 -11.56 -1.91
C TRP A 123 2.31 -11.96 -0.46
N GLU A 124 1.38 -12.89 -0.21
CA GLU A 124 0.92 -13.32 1.11
C GLU A 124 2.04 -13.42 2.14
N ARG A 125 3.01 -14.29 1.86
CA ARG A 125 4.10 -14.55 2.79
C ARG A 125 4.99 -13.34 2.98
N TYR A 126 5.23 -12.57 1.94
CA TYR A 126 6.05 -11.37 2.06
C TYR A 126 5.39 -10.34 2.97
N ILE A 127 4.07 -10.19 2.88
CA ILE A 127 3.31 -9.26 3.72
C ILE A 127 3.43 -9.65 5.19
N LEU A 128 3.25 -10.95 5.51
CA LEU A 128 3.20 -11.47 6.88
C LEU A 128 4.58 -11.75 7.50
N LYS A 129 5.50 -12.26 6.68
CA LYS A 129 6.86 -12.70 7.05
C LYS A 129 7.85 -12.15 6.01
N PRO A 130 8.13 -10.84 6.03
CA PRO A 130 8.94 -10.24 4.99
C PRO A 130 10.37 -10.78 5.07
N SER A 131 10.99 -10.95 3.92
CA SER A 131 12.32 -11.54 3.80
C SER A 131 13.13 -10.79 2.76
N ASP A 132 14.45 -10.93 2.82
CA ASP A 132 15.31 -10.43 1.76
C ASP A 132 15.04 -11.24 0.48
N ARG A 133 14.34 -10.61 -0.46
CA ARG A 133 14.06 -11.15 -1.79
C ARG A 133 14.97 -10.46 -2.80
N HIS A 134 15.69 -11.25 -3.58
CA HIS A 134 16.34 -10.74 -4.79
C HIS A 134 15.28 -10.56 -5.87
N GLU A 135 15.54 -9.65 -6.82
CA GLU A 135 14.65 -9.41 -7.97
C GLU A 135 13.20 -9.08 -7.55
N PHE A 136 13.03 -8.37 -6.43
CA PHE A 136 11.71 -8.08 -5.87
C PHE A 136 10.86 -7.26 -6.84
N GLN A 137 11.45 -6.34 -7.60
CA GLN A 137 10.74 -5.60 -8.66
C GLN A 137 10.09 -6.55 -9.67
N ALA A 138 10.87 -7.40 -10.32
CA ALA A 138 10.40 -8.31 -11.37
C ALA A 138 9.41 -9.36 -10.84
N ASN A 139 9.68 -9.92 -9.65
CA ASN A 139 8.86 -10.99 -9.12
C ASN A 139 7.61 -10.50 -8.39
N TYR A 140 7.58 -9.29 -7.83
CA TYR A 140 6.48 -8.84 -6.98
C TYR A 140 5.81 -7.56 -7.48
N LEU A 141 6.60 -6.52 -7.82
CA LEU A 141 6.04 -5.24 -8.23
C LEU A 141 5.50 -5.26 -9.65
N GLU A 142 6.23 -5.82 -10.62
CA GLU A 142 5.78 -5.89 -12.01
C GLU A 142 4.43 -6.62 -12.14
N PRO A 143 4.22 -7.81 -11.56
CA PRO A 143 2.90 -8.46 -11.56
C PRO A 143 1.81 -7.61 -10.90
N CYS A 144 2.15 -6.89 -9.81
CA CYS A 144 1.22 -5.97 -9.17
C CYS A 144 0.84 -4.79 -10.09
N MET A 145 1.79 -4.29 -10.86
CA MET A 145 1.53 -3.24 -11.85
C MET A 145 0.70 -3.74 -13.02
N GLU A 146 0.90 -4.97 -13.48
CA GLU A 146 0.07 -5.57 -14.52
C GLU A 146 -1.40 -5.69 -14.09
N ILE A 147 -1.66 -6.09 -12.83
CA ILE A 147 -3.04 -6.16 -12.34
C ILE A 147 -3.65 -4.78 -12.12
N LYS A 148 -2.85 -3.76 -11.77
CA LYS A 148 -3.33 -2.37 -11.63
C LYS A 148 -4.07 -1.90 -12.89
N ASP A 149 -3.49 -2.17 -14.06
CA ASP A 149 -3.94 -1.64 -15.35
C ASP A 149 -5.35 -2.09 -15.74
N PHE A 150 -5.80 -3.24 -15.25
CA PHE A 150 -7.15 -3.73 -15.51
C PHE A 150 -8.02 -3.85 -14.26
N LEU A 151 -7.49 -3.75 -13.04
CA LEU A 151 -8.27 -3.87 -11.80
C LEU A 151 -8.72 -2.52 -11.28
N LEU A 152 -7.88 -1.48 -11.32
CA LEU A 152 -8.27 -0.15 -10.87
C LEU A 152 -9.13 0.54 -11.93
N ILE A 153 -10.20 1.19 -11.46
CA ILE A 153 -11.06 2.00 -12.30
C ILE A 153 -10.50 3.43 -12.44
N ASP A 154 -10.63 3.98 -13.63
CA ASP A 154 -10.34 5.37 -13.92
C ASP A 154 -11.60 6.21 -13.64
N VAL A 155 -11.53 7.10 -12.64
CA VAL A 155 -12.65 7.95 -12.22
C VAL A 155 -13.21 8.72 -13.42
N GLU A 156 -12.38 9.17 -14.34
CA GLU A 156 -12.83 9.94 -15.51
C GLU A 156 -13.65 9.10 -16.49
N ARG A 157 -13.35 7.81 -16.63
CA ARG A 157 -14.07 6.89 -17.53
C ARG A 157 -15.39 6.42 -16.97
N VAL A 158 -15.53 6.44 -15.65
CA VAL A 158 -16.74 6.03 -14.96
C VAL A 158 -17.49 7.21 -14.36
N MET A 159 -17.10 8.46 -14.63
CA MET A 159 -17.66 9.60 -13.90
C MET A 159 -19.14 9.80 -14.20
N ASP A 160 -19.97 9.80 -13.15
CA ASP A 160 -21.34 10.28 -13.25
C ASP A 160 -21.37 11.79 -13.54
N ARG A 161 -22.43 12.26 -14.20
CA ARG A 161 -22.63 13.67 -14.52
C ARG A 161 -22.55 14.57 -13.27
N GLN A 162 -23.09 14.15 -12.13
CA GLN A 162 -23.07 14.95 -10.91
C GLN A 162 -21.66 15.07 -10.33
N ILE A 163 -20.88 13.98 -10.36
CA ILE A 163 -19.48 13.97 -9.93
C ILE A 163 -18.64 14.89 -10.82
N ALA A 164 -18.86 14.86 -12.14
CA ALA A 164 -18.19 15.76 -13.08
C ALA A 164 -18.51 17.25 -12.82
N ILE A 165 -19.78 17.56 -12.52
CA ILE A 165 -20.21 18.91 -12.13
C ILE A 165 -19.50 19.34 -10.83
N GLN A 166 -19.50 18.49 -9.80
CA GLN A 166 -18.85 18.77 -8.52
C GLN A 166 -17.33 18.98 -8.69
N ARG A 167 -16.66 18.14 -9.50
CA ARG A 167 -15.23 18.28 -9.81
C ARG A 167 -14.93 19.60 -10.53
N ALA A 168 -15.80 20.04 -11.45
CA ALA A 168 -15.67 21.32 -12.12
C ALA A 168 -15.88 22.51 -11.16
N MET A 169 -16.86 22.43 -10.25
CA MET A 169 -17.11 23.42 -9.21
C MET A 169 -15.89 23.61 -8.30
N LEU A 170 -15.25 22.52 -7.88
CA LEU A 170 -14.02 22.54 -7.10
C LEU A 170 -12.89 23.27 -7.83
N LYS A 171 -12.70 22.98 -9.13
CA LYS A 171 -11.69 23.66 -9.97
C LYS A 171 -11.95 25.16 -10.06
N GLU A 172 -13.21 25.57 -10.25
CA GLU A 172 -13.58 26.99 -10.31
C GLU A 172 -13.36 27.71 -8.96
N LEU A 173 -13.79 27.11 -7.85
CA LEU A 173 -13.52 27.64 -6.50
C LEU A 173 -12.03 27.79 -6.20
N SER A 174 -11.20 26.83 -6.63
CA SER A 174 -9.75 26.97 -6.46
C SER A 174 -9.17 28.11 -7.29
N GLY A 175 -9.69 28.36 -8.48
CA GLY A 175 -9.29 29.53 -9.28
C GLY A 175 -9.52 30.82 -8.52
N TYR A 176 -10.70 30.95 -7.88
CA TYR A 176 -11.01 32.09 -7.01
C TYR A 176 -10.07 32.20 -5.81
N ARG A 177 -9.76 31.09 -5.13
CA ARG A 177 -8.79 31.06 -4.03
C ARG A 177 -7.42 31.55 -4.50
N ASP A 178 -6.94 31.08 -5.64
CA ASP A 178 -5.61 31.42 -6.16
C ASP A 178 -5.49 32.89 -6.56
N ASP A 179 -6.55 33.46 -7.14
CA ASP A 179 -6.63 34.89 -7.39
C ASP A 179 -6.55 35.71 -6.10
N CYS A 180 -7.20 35.24 -5.01
CA CYS A 180 -7.13 35.89 -3.70
C CYS A 180 -5.72 35.83 -3.11
N ARG A 181 -5.10 34.65 -3.12
CA ARG A 181 -3.72 34.45 -2.64
C ARG A 181 -2.72 35.32 -3.40
N LYS A 182 -2.86 35.39 -4.72
CA LYS A 182 -2.00 36.22 -5.58
C LYS A 182 -2.11 37.70 -5.22
N LYS A 183 -3.32 38.22 -4.99
CA LYS A 183 -3.54 39.62 -4.59
C LYS A 183 -2.95 39.93 -3.21
N LEU A 184 -2.99 38.97 -2.29
CA LEU A 184 -2.40 39.06 -0.96
C LEU A 184 -0.87 38.83 -0.94
N GLY A 185 -0.24 38.57 -2.10
CA GLY A 185 1.19 38.26 -2.17
C GLY A 185 1.59 36.95 -1.46
N LEU A 186 0.64 36.05 -1.25
CA LEU A 186 0.87 34.76 -0.59
C LEU A 186 1.48 33.77 -1.59
N GLY A 187 2.61 33.16 -1.20
CA GLY A 187 3.23 32.08 -1.98
C GLY A 187 2.43 30.78 -1.90
N ASN A 188 2.81 29.79 -2.71
CA ASN A 188 2.12 28.50 -2.78
C ASN A 188 2.66 27.46 -1.80
N ASP A 189 3.76 27.74 -1.10
CA ASP A 189 4.33 26.83 -0.11
C ASP A 189 3.60 26.97 1.24
N PRO A 190 2.81 25.96 1.66
CA PRO A 190 2.09 25.98 2.93
C PRO A 190 3.03 25.86 4.15
N THR A 191 4.28 25.43 3.98
CA THR A 191 5.23 25.24 5.08
C THR A 191 5.96 26.51 5.49
N LYS A 192 5.81 27.60 4.73
CA LYS A 192 6.51 28.86 4.98
C LYS A 192 6.17 29.41 6.37
N GLY A 193 7.20 29.55 7.22
CA GLY A 193 7.07 30.08 8.58
C GLY A 193 6.56 29.07 9.60
N MET A 194 6.30 27.82 9.20
CA MET A 194 5.93 26.76 10.14
C MET A 194 7.14 26.26 10.91
N LYS A 195 6.90 25.89 12.17
CA LYS A 195 7.89 25.26 13.05
C LYS A 195 7.37 23.90 13.52
N SER A 196 8.29 22.96 13.66
CA SER A 196 8.07 21.70 14.36
C SER A 196 7.77 21.94 15.85
N PRO A 197 7.23 20.94 16.58
CA PRO A 197 6.98 21.02 18.02
C PRO A 197 8.17 21.46 18.88
N THR A 198 9.39 21.28 18.40
CA THR A 198 10.64 21.66 19.08
C THR A 198 11.17 23.03 18.65
N GLY A 199 10.45 23.75 17.79
CA GLY A 199 10.81 25.09 17.31
C GLY A 199 11.72 25.11 16.07
N ILE A 200 12.12 23.96 15.53
CA ILE A 200 12.90 23.87 14.28
C ILE A 200 12.00 24.25 13.11
N ASP A 201 12.49 25.09 12.20
CA ASP A 201 11.77 25.47 10.99
C ASP A 201 11.50 24.26 10.10
N ILE A 202 10.27 24.17 9.57
CA ILE A 202 9.92 23.15 8.58
C ILE A 202 10.58 23.52 7.24
N PRO A 203 11.36 22.62 6.62
CA PRO A 203 11.99 22.91 5.34
C PRO A 203 10.94 23.13 4.25
N HIS A 204 11.17 24.15 3.40
CA HIS A 204 10.30 24.46 2.26
C HIS A 204 10.18 23.29 1.28
N LEU A 205 9.08 23.28 0.53
CA LEU A 205 8.80 22.26 -0.48
C LEU A 205 9.53 22.58 -1.79
N ASP A 206 10.04 21.56 -2.48
CA ASP A 206 10.65 21.73 -3.80
C ASP A 206 9.55 21.94 -4.87
N ARG A 207 8.45 21.20 -4.72
CA ARG A 207 7.26 21.26 -5.56
C ARG A 207 6.01 21.23 -4.65
N PRO A 208 5.54 22.38 -4.16
CA PRO A 208 4.24 22.48 -3.51
C PRO A 208 3.11 21.95 -4.41
N MET A 209 2.14 21.26 -3.82
CA MET A 209 1.03 20.66 -4.57
C MET A 209 0.07 21.74 -5.09
N THR A 210 -0.20 21.74 -6.40
CA THR A 210 -1.27 22.58 -6.96
C THR A 210 -2.64 22.05 -6.54
N PHE A 211 -3.72 22.77 -6.83
CA PHE A 211 -5.06 22.23 -6.58
C PHE A 211 -5.44 21.11 -7.54
N ALA A 212 -5.00 21.19 -8.80
CA ALA A 212 -5.21 20.11 -9.76
C ALA A 212 -4.53 18.82 -9.29
N ASP A 213 -3.26 18.91 -8.88
CA ASP A 213 -2.52 17.78 -8.30
C ASP A 213 -3.26 17.19 -7.08
N ARG A 214 -3.81 18.04 -6.20
CA ARG A 214 -4.59 17.60 -5.02
C ARG A 214 -5.85 16.84 -5.40
N LEU A 215 -6.58 17.32 -6.39
CA LEU A 215 -7.82 16.71 -6.83
C LEU A 215 -7.56 15.36 -7.50
N ASP A 216 -6.50 15.26 -8.32
CA ASP A 216 -6.11 13.99 -8.93
C ASP A 216 -5.60 13.00 -7.88
N TYR A 217 -4.88 13.47 -6.86
CA TYR A 217 -4.47 12.64 -5.71
C TYR A 217 -5.68 12.15 -4.90
N LEU A 218 -6.68 13.01 -4.69
CA LEU A 218 -7.92 12.67 -4.02
C LEU A 218 -8.72 11.63 -4.81
N ASP A 219 -8.85 11.81 -6.13
CA ASP A 219 -9.50 10.87 -7.03
C ASP A 219 -8.85 9.48 -6.91
N ALA A 220 -7.53 9.41 -7.03
CA ALA A 220 -6.78 8.15 -6.90
C ALA A 220 -6.91 7.52 -5.50
N SER A 221 -6.84 8.34 -4.44
CA SER A 221 -7.00 7.86 -3.05
C SER A 221 -8.41 7.32 -2.79
N ALA A 222 -9.43 7.97 -3.33
CA ALA A 222 -10.83 7.55 -3.23
C ALA A 222 -11.09 6.25 -4.00
N VAL A 223 -10.50 6.10 -5.21
CA VAL A 223 -10.54 4.81 -5.94
C VAL A 223 -9.98 3.71 -5.05
N LEU A 224 -8.78 3.87 -4.50
CA LEU A 224 -8.21 2.84 -3.61
C LEU A 224 -9.11 2.56 -2.40
N ALA A 225 -9.64 3.60 -1.75
CA ALA A 225 -10.44 3.48 -0.54
C ALA A 225 -11.79 2.78 -0.74
N TYR A 226 -12.47 3.07 -1.84
CA TYR A 226 -13.85 2.62 -2.08
C TYR A 226 -13.96 1.50 -3.12
N THR A 227 -12.81 0.96 -3.59
CA THR A 227 -12.78 -0.18 -4.52
C THR A 227 -11.96 -1.35 -3.98
N VAL A 228 -10.64 -1.32 -4.10
CA VAL A 228 -9.74 -2.44 -3.77
C VAL A 228 -9.37 -2.52 -2.28
N GLY A 229 -9.44 -1.39 -1.57
CA GLY A 229 -9.07 -1.29 -0.16
C GLY A 229 -10.16 -1.82 0.77
N PRO A 230 -9.80 -2.45 1.90
CA PRO A 230 -10.76 -2.84 2.92
C PRO A 230 -11.36 -1.60 3.60
N GLU A 231 -12.53 -1.73 4.22
CA GLU A 231 -13.23 -0.61 4.85
C GLU A 231 -12.37 0.15 5.87
N GLY A 232 -11.58 -0.56 6.68
CA GLY A 232 -10.67 0.06 7.65
C GLY A 232 -9.53 0.88 7.04
N ALA A 233 -9.22 0.71 5.75
CA ALA A 233 -8.24 1.54 5.04
C ALA A 233 -8.79 2.91 4.65
N ARG A 234 -10.12 3.07 4.54
CA ARG A 234 -10.77 4.29 4.02
C ARG A 234 -10.35 5.56 4.76
N PRO A 235 -10.36 5.61 6.11
CA PRO A 235 -9.98 6.82 6.84
C PRO A 235 -8.52 7.21 6.63
N VAL A 236 -7.64 6.22 6.40
CA VAL A 236 -6.21 6.45 6.13
C VAL A 236 -6.02 7.00 4.73
N LEU A 237 -6.59 6.36 3.71
CA LEU A 237 -6.41 6.73 2.31
C LEU A 237 -7.01 8.10 1.99
N VAL A 238 -8.26 8.36 2.41
CA VAL A 238 -8.88 9.69 2.25
C VAL A 238 -8.16 10.71 3.12
N GLY A 239 -7.79 10.34 4.35
CA GLY A 239 -7.01 11.20 5.23
C GLY A 239 -5.65 11.61 4.66
N ASN A 240 -5.02 10.77 3.83
CA ASN A 240 -3.77 11.11 3.17
C ASN A 240 -3.94 12.24 2.14
N ALA A 241 -5.07 12.34 1.46
CA ALA A 241 -5.32 13.44 0.54
C ALA A 241 -5.32 14.81 1.26
N HIS A 242 -5.86 14.87 2.49
CA HIS A 242 -5.76 16.07 3.32
C HIS A 242 -4.33 16.35 3.79
N ARG A 243 -3.57 15.32 4.18
CA ARG A 243 -2.17 15.47 4.61
C ARG A 243 -1.24 15.86 3.46
N ALA A 244 -1.55 15.42 2.23
CA ALA A 244 -0.83 15.76 1.01
C ALA A 244 -0.80 17.27 0.75
N ARG A 245 -1.78 18.03 1.27
CA ARG A 245 -1.87 19.49 1.15
C ARG A 245 -0.70 20.26 1.75
N ILE A 246 0.04 19.66 2.70
CA ILE A 246 1.12 20.32 3.45
C ILE A 246 2.51 19.66 3.26
N ILE A 247 2.64 18.77 2.27
CA ILE A 247 3.91 18.12 1.92
C ILE A 247 4.22 18.31 0.43
N ASP A 248 5.42 17.88 0.02
CA ASP A 248 5.84 17.98 -1.38
C ASP A 248 5.02 17.03 -2.25
N PHE A 249 4.70 17.44 -3.48
CA PHE A 249 3.98 16.58 -4.43
C PHE A 249 4.65 15.21 -4.62
N GLU A 250 5.98 15.18 -4.74
CA GLU A 250 6.72 13.95 -4.96
C GLU A 250 6.78 13.06 -3.70
N GLU A 251 6.63 13.65 -2.52
CA GLU A 251 6.51 12.91 -1.26
C GLU A 251 5.13 12.29 -1.11
N ALA A 252 4.09 12.96 -1.60
CA ALA A 252 2.74 12.40 -1.67
C ALA A 252 2.66 11.28 -2.72
N ASP A 253 3.25 11.45 -3.90
CA ASP A 253 3.27 10.43 -4.96
C ASP A 253 3.93 9.12 -4.50
N PHE A 254 5.00 9.22 -3.68
CA PHE A 254 5.58 8.06 -2.99
C PHE A 254 4.54 7.30 -2.16
N ALA A 255 3.73 8.02 -1.37
CA ALA A 255 2.70 7.47 -0.50
C ALA A 255 1.58 6.79 -1.29
N LEU A 256 1.14 7.43 -2.37
CA LEU A 256 0.09 6.92 -3.24
C LEU A 256 0.54 5.63 -3.90
N PHE A 257 1.73 5.60 -4.51
CA PHE A 257 2.25 4.37 -5.12
C PHE A 257 2.40 3.23 -4.09
N ALA A 258 2.89 3.53 -2.88
CA ALA A 258 2.95 2.53 -1.82
C ALA A 258 1.57 1.95 -1.51
N ASN A 259 0.55 2.82 -1.38
CA ASN A 259 -0.82 2.42 -1.11
C ASN A 259 -1.48 1.70 -2.28
N GLU A 260 -1.20 2.06 -3.53
CA GLU A 260 -1.65 1.33 -4.72
C GLU A 260 -1.21 -0.13 -4.62
N VAL A 261 0.10 -0.38 -4.44
CA VAL A 261 0.64 -1.73 -4.29
C VAL A 261 -0.01 -2.42 -3.09
N ARG A 262 -0.05 -1.77 -1.92
CA ARG A 262 -0.55 -2.37 -0.68
C ARG A 262 -2.03 -2.75 -0.77
N MET A 263 -2.88 -1.96 -1.40
CA MET A 263 -4.30 -2.28 -1.57
C MET A 263 -4.51 -3.40 -2.61
N LEU A 264 -3.78 -3.37 -3.72
CA LEU A 264 -3.85 -4.42 -4.75
C LEU A 264 -3.45 -5.80 -4.20
N VAL A 265 -2.49 -5.85 -3.29
CA VAL A 265 -1.98 -7.10 -2.69
C VAL A 265 -2.71 -7.50 -1.40
N GLY A 266 -3.68 -6.68 -0.94
CA GLY A 266 -4.49 -6.98 0.24
C GLY A 266 -3.81 -6.73 1.60
N SER A 267 -2.90 -5.76 1.69
CA SER A 267 -2.21 -5.33 2.91
C SER A 267 -2.92 -4.12 3.57
N ILE A 268 -2.36 -3.61 4.68
CA ILE A 268 -2.87 -2.42 5.38
C ILE A 268 -2.44 -1.12 4.71
N ALA A 269 -3.21 -0.05 4.84
CA ALA A 269 -2.87 1.26 4.29
C ALA A 269 -1.73 1.95 5.05
N TYR A 270 -1.05 2.85 4.34
CA TYR A 270 0.06 3.67 4.79
C TYR A 270 -0.41 5.09 5.04
N GLU A 271 -0.38 5.53 6.30
CA GLU A 271 -0.60 6.93 6.67
C GLU A 271 0.66 7.76 6.37
N ILE A 272 0.46 8.96 5.85
CA ILE A 272 1.50 10.00 5.74
C ILE A 272 1.66 10.66 7.12
N ASP A 273 2.88 10.83 7.61
CA ASP A 273 3.19 11.73 8.71
C ASP A 273 3.93 12.97 8.17
N PRO A 274 3.25 14.14 8.05
CA PRO A 274 3.85 15.37 7.54
C PRO A 274 5.07 15.85 8.34
N LEU A 275 5.12 15.59 9.64
CA LEU A 275 6.25 15.98 10.49
C LEU A 275 7.46 15.09 10.21
N VAL A 276 7.24 13.80 9.94
CA VAL A 276 8.30 12.89 9.49
C VAL A 276 8.74 13.22 8.06
N CYS A 277 7.83 13.65 7.17
CA CYS A 277 8.21 14.20 5.85
C CYS A 277 9.13 15.41 6.01
N ALA A 278 8.81 16.37 6.90
CA ALA A 278 9.67 17.51 7.19
C ALA A 278 11.06 17.10 7.73
N CYS A 279 11.10 16.16 8.69
CA CYS A 279 12.35 15.63 9.25
C CYS A 279 13.22 14.93 8.19
N THR A 280 12.61 14.16 7.30
CA THR A 280 13.33 13.47 6.22
C THR A 280 13.76 14.42 5.11
N ARG A 281 13.01 15.49 4.86
CA ARG A 281 13.36 16.56 3.92
C ARG A 281 14.58 17.36 4.38
N ASP A 282 14.66 17.62 5.68
CA ASP A 282 15.84 18.19 6.33
C ASP A 282 17.09 17.29 6.11
N HIS A 283 16.95 15.97 6.30
CA HIS A 283 18.06 15.04 6.01
C HIS A 283 18.42 14.96 4.52
N SER A 284 17.43 14.96 3.64
CA SER A 284 17.67 15.01 2.19
C SER A 284 18.40 16.29 1.78
N THR A 285 18.18 17.40 2.48
CA THR A 285 18.96 18.65 2.32
C THR A 285 20.40 18.47 2.74
N ASP A 286 20.65 17.87 3.91
CA ASP A 286 22.00 17.58 4.37
C ASP A 286 22.75 16.69 3.37
N ARG A 287 22.07 15.66 2.82
CA ARG A 287 22.64 14.76 1.81
C ARG A 287 22.95 15.48 0.50
N ARG A 288 22.02 16.31 0.01
CA ARG A 288 22.23 17.12 -1.21
C ARG A 288 23.44 18.05 -1.06
N ASN A 289 23.67 18.59 0.13
CA ASN A 289 24.77 19.50 0.42
C ASN A 289 26.09 18.80 0.76
N GLY A 290 26.16 17.46 0.69
CA GLY A 290 27.36 16.69 1.01
C GLY A 290 27.66 16.58 2.51
N MET A 291 26.74 16.98 3.38
CA MET A 291 26.85 16.91 4.84
C MET A 291 26.35 15.59 5.43
N ALA A 292 25.78 14.72 4.59
CA ALA A 292 25.31 13.40 4.97
C ALA A 292 25.50 12.39 3.84
N SER A 293 25.74 11.13 4.21
CA SER A 293 25.85 9.99 3.29
C SER A 293 25.05 8.82 3.85
N GLY A 294 24.11 8.31 3.05
CA GLY A 294 23.14 7.31 3.48
C GLY A 294 22.40 7.74 4.76
N HIS A 295 22.49 6.92 5.80
CA HIS A 295 21.79 7.12 7.08
C HIS A 295 22.48 8.12 8.03
N ARG A 296 23.72 8.50 7.76
CA ARG A 296 24.58 9.27 8.67
C ARG A 296 24.74 10.71 8.21
N SER A 297 24.71 11.63 9.17
CA SER A 297 25.03 13.06 8.97
C SER A 297 26.27 13.42 9.79
N THR A 298 27.09 14.35 9.29
CA THR A 298 28.22 14.93 10.02
C THR A 298 27.81 16.11 10.90
N ILE A 299 26.56 16.56 10.79
CA ILE A 299 26.04 17.69 11.55
C ILE A 299 25.73 17.25 12.99
N PRO A 300 26.30 17.93 14.01
CA PRO A 300 26.02 17.63 15.41
C PRO A 300 24.51 17.61 15.72
N GLY A 301 24.06 16.58 16.42
CA GLY A 301 22.65 16.33 16.74
C GLY A 301 21.81 15.78 15.59
N LYS A 302 22.38 15.48 14.41
CA LYS A 302 21.70 14.82 13.26
C LYS A 302 22.32 13.48 12.87
N GLU A 303 23.22 12.94 13.67
CA GLU A 303 24.15 11.86 13.30
C GLU A 303 23.44 10.59 12.79
N GLY A 304 22.23 10.31 13.28
CA GLY A 304 21.36 9.24 12.79
C GLY A 304 19.89 9.65 12.80
N PHE A 305 19.04 8.84 12.16
CA PHE A 305 17.62 9.15 11.99
C PHE A 305 16.89 9.37 13.33
N VAL A 306 17.27 8.64 14.39
CA VAL A 306 16.70 8.82 15.75
C VAL A 306 17.00 10.22 16.30
N HIS A 307 18.20 10.76 16.08
CA HIS A 307 18.53 12.11 16.53
C HIS A 307 17.73 13.17 15.76
N ARG A 308 17.60 12.99 14.44
CA ARG A 308 16.79 13.88 13.59
C ARG A 308 15.31 13.86 13.97
N LEU A 309 14.74 12.68 14.23
CA LEU A 309 13.36 12.56 14.70
C LEU A 309 13.16 13.23 16.05
N ARG A 310 14.05 13.00 17.03
CA ARG A 310 13.99 13.68 18.33
C ARG A 310 14.06 15.20 18.16
N ARG A 311 14.94 15.68 17.27
CA ARG A 311 15.05 17.10 16.94
C ARG A 311 13.75 17.68 16.42
N PHE A 312 12.97 16.97 15.61
CA PHE A 312 11.66 17.44 15.12
C PHE A 312 10.49 17.13 16.07
N GLY A 313 10.70 16.37 17.15
CA GLY A 313 9.60 15.85 17.98
C GLY A 313 8.78 14.74 17.29
N ALA A 314 9.38 14.03 16.34
CA ALA A 314 8.76 12.99 15.52
C ALA A 314 9.11 11.56 15.99
N ARG A 315 8.48 10.54 15.37
CA ARG A 315 8.69 9.11 15.67
C ARG A 315 9.11 8.34 14.42
N GLY A 316 9.81 7.22 14.60
CA GLY A 316 10.34 6.43 13.50
C GLY A 316 11.08 5.18 13.98
N ARG A 317 11.19 4.15 13.13
CA ARG A 317 11.85 2.87 13.47
C ARG A 317 12.85 2.39 12.43
N SER A 318 12.66 2.76 11.17
CA SER A 318 13.52 2.37 10.05
C SER A 318 13.61 3.52 9.06
N GLU A 319 14.73 3.61 8.36
CA GLU A 319 14.99 4.63 7.35
C GLU A 319 15.35 3.99 6.01
N GLY A 320 14.82 4.51 4.92
CA GLY A 320 15.33 4.35 3.57
C GLY A 320 16.03 5.63 3.12
N ALA A 321 17.15 5.50 2.42
CA ALA A 321 17.88 6.64 1.88
C ALA A 321 18.40 6.28 0.48
N GLY A 322 17.96 7.02 -0.54
CA GLY A 322 18.35 6.77 -1.92
C GLY A 322 18.15 7.98 -2.83
N GLY A 323 18.09 7.71 -4.13
CA GLY A 323 17.76 8.69 -5.16
C GLY A 323 16.63 8.17 -6.06
N GLY A 324 15.96 9.09 -6.74
CA GLY A 324 14.88 8.79 -7.69
C GLY A 324 14.60 10.03 -8.55
N LYS A 325 13.99 9.84 -9.72
CA LYS A 325 13.60 11.01 -10.56
C LYS A 325 12.37 11.70 -9.96
N ASN A 326 11.41 10.90 -9.52
CA ASN A 326 10.14 11.28 -8.89
C ASN A 326 9.85 10.36 -7.67
N GLY A 327 8.77 10.64 -6.95
CA GLY A 327 8.35 9.90 -5.75
C GLY A 327 8.21 8.40 -6.01
N ARG A 328 7.50 8.05 -7.09
CA ARG A 328 7.30 6.69 -7.58
C ARG A 328 8.60 5.96 -7.94
N ASP A 329 9.51 6.60 -8.66
CA ASP A 329 10.80 6.03 -9.05
C ASP A 329 11.67 5.77 -7.82
N TYR A 330 11.56 6.60 -6.78
CA TYR A 330 12.27 6.37 -5.52
C TYR A 330 11.76 5.14 -4.78
N ILE A 331 10.45 4.98 -4.60
CA ILE A 331 9.92 3.77 -3.97
C ILE A 331 10.16 2.52 -4.82
N TRP A 332 10.06 2.63 -6.15
CA TRP A 332 10.44 1.56 -7.05
C TRP A 332 11.91 1.18 -6.84
N SER A 333 12.82 2.16 -6.82
CA SER A 333 14.25 1.94 -6.64
C SER A 333 14.62 1.40 -5.26
N LEU A 334 13.85 1.66 -4.21
CA LEU A 334 14.00 1.03 -2.89
C LEU A 334 13.54 -0.45 -2.87
N SER A 335 12.76 -0.85 -3.86
CA SER A 335 12.15 -2.19 -3.93
C SER A 335 12.97 -3.19 -4.74
N TYR A 336 14.28 -2.95 -4.93
CA TYR A 336 15.19 -3.90 -5.59
C TYR A 336 15.47 -5.17 -4.77
N GLY A 337 15.14 -5.14 -3.47
CA GLY A 337 15.38 -6.23 -2.52
C GLY A 337 16.15 -5.78 -1.26
N GLY A 338 16.30 -6.70 -0.32
CA GLY A 338 17.07 -6.50 0.91
C GLY A 338 16.40 -5.61 1.96
N GLY A 339 17.22 -5.00 2.83
CA GLY A 339 16.76 -4.27 4.02
C GLY A 339 15.86 -3.06 3.79
N HIS A 340 15.73 -2.57 2.54
CA HIS A 340 14.87 -1.44 2.19
C HIS A 340 13.43 -1.85 1.87
N THR A 341 13.24 -3.05 1.33
CA THR A 341 11.92 -3.51 0.89
C THR A 341 11.08 -3.95 2.08
N HIS A 342 11.70 -4.55 3.10
CA HIS A 342 11.02 -5.04 4.31
C HIS A 342 10.08 -3.98 4.93
N PRO A 343 10.52 -2.74 5.22
CA PRO A 343 9.63 -1.74 5.79
C PRO A 343 8.59 -1.18 4.80
N LEU A 344 8.65 -1.42 3.49
CA LEU A 344 7.73 -0.78 2.54
C LEU A 344 6.34 -1.42 2.48
N TYR A 345 6.27 -2.76 2.42
CA TYR A 345 5.02 -3.46 2.12
C TYR A 345 4.56 -4.44 3.22
N ALA A 346 5.37 -4.64 4.25
CA ALA A 346 5.00 -5.45 5.40
C ALA A 346 3.85 -4.83 6.20
N VAL A 347 3.02 -5.68 6.83
CA VAL A 347 1.95 -5.22 7.76
C VAL A 347 2.50 -4.64 9.06
N VAL A 348 3.77 -4.89 9.39
CA VAL A 348 4.35 -4.39 10.64
C VAL A 348 4.51 -2.87 10.65
N ARG A 349 4.52 -2.22 9.48
CA ARG A 349 4.54 -0.77 9.33
C ARG A 349 3.23 -0.30 8.72
N ASN A 350 2.78 0.88 9.14
CA ASN A 350 1.58 1.55 8.61
C ASN A 350 1.68 3.08 8.59
N VAL A 351 2.83 3.65 8.96
CA VAL A 351 3.09 5.08 8.84
C VAL A 351 4.43 5.31 8.16
N HIS A 352 4.48 6.34 7.33
CA HIS A 352 5.70 6.78 6.69
C HIS A 352 5.79 8.30 6.63
N GLY A 353 7.01 8.82 6.51
CA GLY A 353 7.24 10.17 6.00
C GLY A 353 8.40 10.14 5.01
N CYS A 354 8.15 10.60 3.79
CA CYS A 354 9.14 10.74 2.73
C CYS A 354 9.51 12.22 2.61
N GLY A 355 10.79 12.49 2.36
CA GLY A 355 11.34 13.84 2.29
C GLY A 355 12.26 13.98 1.09
N ARG A 356 11.99 14.94 0.20
CA ARG A 356 12.75 15.16 -1.04
C ARG A 356 13.53 16.49 -0.99
N ARG A 357 14.77 16.47 -1.49
CA ARG A 357 15.50 17.70 -1.84
C ARG A 357 16.36 17.52 -3.08
N GLY A 358 16.04 18.22 -4.17
CA GLY A 358 16.82 18.23 -5.41
C GLY A 358 17.07 16.84 -6.01
N GLY A 359 16.07 15.95 -5.97
CA GLY A 359 16.21 14.56 -6.45
C GLY A 359 16.82 13.57 -5.44
N VAL A 360 17.20 14.04 -4.25
CA VAL A 360 17.64 13.20 -3.14
C VAL A 360 16.45 12.90 -2.23
N TYR A 361 16.24 11.63 -1.88
CA TYR A 361 15.09 11.19 -1.11
C TYR A 361 15.49 10.41 0.13
N THR A 362 14.80 10.69 1.23
CA THR A 362 14.91 9.96 2.50
C THR A 362 13.51 9.62 2.94
N SER A 363 13.30 8.44 3.50
CA SER A 363 12.01 8.01 4.03
C SER A 363 12.18 7.35 5.38
N ILE A 364 11.24 7.58 6.30
CA ILE A 364 11.21 6.92 7.60
C ILE A 364 9.88 6.21 7.76
N TYR A 365 9.92 5.02 8.37
CA TYR A 365 8.75 4.16 8.57
C TYR A 365 8.61 3.78 10.04
N TYR A 366 7.37 3.67 10.50
CA TYR A 366 7.06 3.14 11.84
C TYR A 366 5.63 2.58 11.90
N THR A 367 5.23 2.26 13.12
CA THR A 367 3.98 1.60 13.43
C THR A 367 3.19 2.48 14.39
N LYS A 368 1.89 2.62 14.10
CA LYS A 368 0.90 3.26 14.95
C LYS A 368 -0.25 2.26 15.11
N ASP A 369 -0.45 1.74 16.31
CA ASP A 369 -1.40 0.66 16.52
C ASP A 369 -2.85 1.13 16.32
N GLU A 370 -3.12 2.41 16.56
CA GLU A 370 -4.44 3.04 16.46
C GLU A 370 -4.99 3.12 15.03
N ILE A 371 -4.14 2.95 14.02
CA ILE A 371 -4.56 2.96 12.60
C ILE A 371 -4.37 1.58 11.94
N ARG A 372 -3.98 0.55 12.71
CA ARG A 372 -4.00 -0.81 12.20
C ARG A 372 -5.45 -1.20 11.96
N HIS A 373 -5.70 -1.80 10.82
CA HIS A 373 -7.01 -2.29 10.45
C HIS A 373 -6.89 -3.72 9.90
N PRO A 374 -7.96 -4.54 10.02
CA PRO A 374 -8.05 -5.80 9.30
C PRO A 374 -7.81 -5.57 7.80
N CYS A 375 -7.04 -6.47 7.19
CA CYS A 375 -6.90 -6.55 5.74
C CYS A 375 -6.87 -8.02 5.31
N ALA A 376 -7.05 -8.27 4.02
CA ALA A 376 -7.15 -9.63 3.51
C ALA A 376 -5.94 -10.50 3.90
N ALA A 377 -4.73 -9.95 3.94
CA ALA A 377 -3.55 -10.69 4.38
C ALA A 377 -3.60 -11.08 5.87
N THR A 378 -4.08 -10.19 6.76
CA THR A 378 -4.15 -10.49 8.20
C THR A 378 -5.31 -11.40 8.58
N GLU A 379 -6.37 -11.40 7.77
CA GLU A 379 -7.57 -12.22 8.00
C GLU A 379 -7.54 -13.58 7.29
N ASN A 380 -6.46 -13.89 6.57
CA ASN A 380 -6.35 -15.08 5.69
C ASN A 380 -7.44 -15.10 4.59
N GLU A 381 -7.69 -13.95 3.96
CA GLU A 381 -8.74 -13.74 2.95
C GLU A 381 -8.18 -13.27 1.59
N LEU A 382 -6.93 -13.59 1.27
CA LEU A 382 -6.33 -13.15 -0.01
C LEU A 382 -7.03 -13.71 -1.25
N PHE A 383 -7.81 -14.79 -1.08
CA PHE A 383 -8.68 -15.37 -2.10
C PHE A 383 -9.98 -14.59 -2.37
N MET A 384 -10.40 -13.67 -1.48
CA MET A 384 -11.58 -12.83 -1.69
C MET A 384 -11.36 -11.86 -2.86
N PRO A 385 -12.39 -11.40 -3.58
CA PRO A 385 -12.23 -10.27 -4.50
C PRO A 385 -11.63 -9.05 -3.78
N PRO A 386 -10.68 -8.30 -4.38
CA PRO A 386 -10.13 -7.09 -3.75
C PRO A 386 -11.25 -6.09 -3.42
N GLY A 387 -11.30 -5.60 -2.19
CA GLY A 387 -12.38 -4.75 -1.67
C GLY A 387 -13.51 -5.45 -0.91
N PHE A 388 -13.58 -6.78 -1.02
CA PHE A 388 -14.61 -7.60 -0.38
C PHE A 388 -14.04 -8.31 0.85
N THR A 389 -14.90 -8.57 1.82
CA THR A 389 -14.60 -9.33 3.05
C THR A 389 -15.60 -10.48 3.19
N GLY A 390 -15.37 -11.39 4.14
CA GLY A 390 -16.35 -12.43 4.47
C GLY A 390 -17.75 -11.89 4.84
N GLU A 391 -17.85 -10.65 5.29
CA GLU A 391 -19.13 -9.99 5.61
C GLU A 391 -19.98 -9.68 4.37
N CYS A 392 -19.39 -9.65 3.18
CA CYS A 392 -20.11 -9.46 1.92
C CYS A 392 -20.82 -10.73 1.42
N ILE A 393 -20.76 -11.84 2.17
CA ILE A 393 -21.29 -13.14 1.76
C ILE A 393 -22.63 -13.41 2.43
N ASP A 394 -23.70 -13.21 1.65
CA ASP A 394 -25.08 -13.46 2.09
C ASP A 394 -25.55 -14.88 1.77
N SER A 395 -24.94 -15.52 0.76
CA SER A 395 -25.30 -16.87 0.33
C SER A 395 -24.70 -17.94 1.24
N GLU A 396 -25.55 -18.76 1.85
CA GLU A 396 -25.11 -19.85 2.73
C GLU A 396 -24.19 -20.88 2.02
N PRO A 397 -24.44 -21.31 0.76
CA PRO A 397 -23.47 -22.09 0.01
C PRO A 397 -22.10 -21.40 -0.11
N LEU A 398 -22.06 -20.10 -0.46
CA LEU A 398 -20.79 -19.38 -0.59
C LEU A 398 -20.09 -19.20 0.75
N ARG A 399 -20.81 -19.08 1.85
CA ARG A 399 -20.23 -19.03 3.20
C ARG A 399 -19.49 -20.33 3.55
N LYS A 400 -19.99 -21.48 3.11
CA LYS A 400 -19.28 -22.77 3.24
C LYS A 400 -18.02 -22.82 2.39
N VAL A 401 -18.07 -22.35 1.15
CA VAL A 401 -16.88 -22.23 0.29
C VAL A 401 -15.84 -21.32 0.93
N TYR A 402 -16.25 -20.15 1.41
CA TYR A 402 -15.39 -19.19 2.11
C TYR A 402 -14.71 -19.81 3.32
N GLN A 403 -15.46 -20.49 4.20
CA GLN A 403 -14.89 -21.11 5.39
C GLN A 403 -13.90 -22.22 5.01
N ALA A 404 -14.22 -23.03 4.00
CA ALA A 404 -13.31 -24.06 3.50
C ALA A 404 -12.02 -23.46 2.91
N LEU A 405 -12.10 -22.37 2.13
CA LEU A 405 -10.92 -21.67 1.62
C LEU A 405 -10.07 -21.06 2.73
N ARG A 406 -10.70 -20.48 3.75
CA ARG A 406 -10.00 -19.90 4.91
C ARG A 406 -9.25 -20.95 5.73
N ASP A 407 -9.76 -22.18 5.76
CA ASP A 407 -9.17 -23.33 6.45
C ASP A 407 -8.23 -24.16 5.54
N ASP A 408 -7.87 -23.65 4.35
CA ASP A 408 -7.05 -24.33 3.33
C ASP A 408 -7.61 -25.69 2.85
N GLN A 409 -8.93 -25.88 2.94
CA GLN A 409 -9.66 -27.11 2.53
C GLN A 409 -10.22 -26.97 1.10
N PHE A 410 -9.33 -26.83 0.11
CA PHE A 410 -9.70 -26.55 -1.29
C PHE A 410 -10.61 -27.61 -1.92
N GLY A 411 -10.49 -28.88 -1.53
CA GLY A 411 -11.36 -29.95 -2.03
C GLY A 411 -12.82 -29.76 -1.60
N LYS A 412 -13.05 -29.40 -0.33
CA LYS A 412 -14.39 -29.07 0.19
C LYS A 412 -14.93 -27.76 -0.38
N ALA A 413 -14.05 -26.78 -0.61
CA ALA A 413 -14.43 -25.54 -1.26
C ALA A 413 -14.96 -25.80 -2.68
N ASP A 414 -14.32 -26.70 -3.43
CA ASP A 414 -14.76 -27.12 -4.76
C ASP A 414 -16.10 -27.87 -4.72
N GLU A 415 -16.30 -28.77 -3.74
CA GLU A 415 -17.55 -29.50 -3.53
C GLU A 415 -18.74 -28.58 -3.22
N HIS A 416 -18.51 -27.52 -2.42
CA HIS A 416 -19.55 -26.57 -2.04
C HIS A 416 -19.80 -25.48 -3.09
N LEU A 417 -18.97 -25.40 -4.14
CA LEU A 417 -19.08 -24.34 -5.14
C LEU A 417 -20.35 -24.53 -5.99
N PRO A 418 -21.31 -23.59 -5.99
CA PRO A 418 -22.56 -23.78 -6.70
C PRO A 418 -22.38 -23.70 -8.23
N ASP A 419 -23.09 -24.59 -8.94
CA ASP A 419 -23.07 -24.69 -10.40
C ASP A 419 -23.77 -23.51 -11.09
N ALA A 420 -24.79 -22.94 -10.47
CA ALA A 420 -25.66 -21.92 -11.07
C ALA A 420 -24.99 -20.55 -11.16
N ARG A 421 -25.26 -19.84 -12.26
CA ARG A 421 -24.93 -18.42 -12.44
C ARG A 421 -26.09 -17.58 -11.92
N GLU A 422 -25.85 -16.73 -10.95
CA GLU A 422 -26.86 -15.80 -10.43
C GLU A 422 -26.57 -14.37 -10.88
N GLY A 423 -27.08 -13.96 -12.04
CA GLY A 423 -27.13 -12.56 -12.46
C GLY A 423 -25.80 -11.78 -12.41
N GLN A 424 -25.90 -10.44 -12.35
CA GLN A 424 -24.77 -9.53 -12.12
C GLN A 424 -24.80 -9.05 -10.66
N THR A 425 -24.64 -9.98 -9.73
CA THR A 425 -24.62 -9.69 -8.28
C THR A 425 -23.18 -9.70 -7.75
N ASP A 426 -23.00 -9.14 -6.57
CA ASP A 426 -21.77 -9.32 -5.77
C ASP A 426 -21.48 -10.80 -5.49
N GLN A 427 -22.50 -11.60 -5.19
CA GLN A 427 -22.36 -13.03 -4.95
C GLN A 427 -21.79 -13.79 -6.16
N GLU A 428 -22.19 -13.44 -7.38
CA GLU A 428 -21.61 -14.04 -8.60
C GLU A 428 -20.14 -13.65 -8.79
N VAL A 429 -19.78 -12.40 -8.50
CA VAL A 429 -18.37 -11.97 -8.52
C VAL A 429 -17.55 -12.77 -7.50
N ILE A 430 -18.03 -12.88 -6.26
CA ILE A 430 -17.38 -13.66 -5.20
C ILE A 430 -17.20 -15.13 -5.62
N ARG A 431 -18.26 -15.77 -6.11
CA ARG A 431 -18.24 -17.16 -6.59
C ARG A 431 -17.18 -17.37 -7.67
N ARG A 432 -17.07 -16.45 -8.64
CA ARG A 432 -16.07 -16.52 -9.71
C ARG A 432 -14.65 -16.41 -9.17
N PHE A 433 -14.41 -15.51 -8.21
CA PHE A 433 -13.11 -15.41 -7.55
C PHE A 433 -12.77 -16.66 -6.75
N PHE A 434 -13.72 -17.27 -6.04
CA PHE A 434 -13.52 -18.55 -5.34
C PHE A 434 -13.17 -19.68 -6.29
N LYS A 435 -13.91 -19.82 -7.38
CA LYS A 435 -13.61 -20.82 -8.41
C LYS A 435 -12.17 -20.70 -8.91
N VAL A 436 -11.78 -19.49 -9.30
CA VAL A 436 -10.43 -19.23 -9.83
C VAL A 436 -9.36 -19.36 -8.74
N ALA A 437 -9.66 -19.05 -7.48
CA ALA A 437 -8.73 -19.26 -6.37
C ALA A 437 -8.39 -20.75 -6.20
N ILE A 438 -9.40 -21.64 -6.23
CA ILE A 438 -9.22 -23.09 -6.15
C ILE A 438 -8.35 -23.60 -7.31
N GLU A 439 -8.65 -23.17 -8.54
CA GLU A 439 -7.87 -23.52 -9.74
C GLU A 439 -6.41 -23.03 -9.61
N MET A 440 -6.23 -21.78 -9.17
CA MET A 440 -4.92 -21.15 -8.98
C MET A 440 -4.08 -21.84 -7.91
N GLU A 441 -4.65 -22.25 -6.77
CA GLU A 441 -3.91 -22.97 -5.73
C GLU A 441 -3.44 -24.35 -6.20
N ALA A 442 -4.24 -25.07 -7.00
CA ALA A 442 -3.82 -26.35 -7.58
C ALA A 442 -2.64 -26.19 -8.56
N ASP A 443 -2.66 -25.11 -9.34
CA ASP A 443 -1.56 -24.75 -10.24
C ASP A 443 -0.33 -24.26 -9.46
N TRP A 444 -0.53 -23.47 -8.41
CA TRP A 444 0.54 -23.02 -7.52
C TRP A 444 1.28 -24.20 -6.87
N ALA A 445 0.56 -25.19 -6.33
CA ALA A 445 1.16 -26.40 -5.79
C ALA A 445 2.01 -27.16 -6.82
N SER A 446 1.52 -27.24 -8.06
CA SER A 446 2.23 -27.89 -9.17
C SER A 446 3.47 -27.11 -9.62
N GLU A 447 3.37 -25.78 -9.68
CA GLU A 447 4.45 -24.86 -10.03
C GLU A 447 5.56 -24.91 -8.96
N CYS A 448 5.17 -24.92 -7.67
CA CYS A 448 6.06 -25.13 -6.55
C CYS A 448 6.81 -26.44 -6.73
N ALA A 449 6.11 -27.59 -6.79
CA ALA A 449 6.77 -28.89 -6.93
C ALA A 449 7.73 -28.94 -8.13
N THR A 450 7.35 -28.36 -9.27
CA THR A 450 8.20 -28.27 -10.45
C THR A 450 9.47 -27.46 -10.20
N ALA A 451 9.40 -26.35 -9.46
CA ALA A 451 10.57 -25.54 -9.13
C ALA A 451 11.57 -26.31 -8.25
N PHE A 452 11.08 -27.11 -7.30
CA PHE A 452 11.92 -27.93 -6.42
C PHE A 452 12.55 -29.11 -7.19
N ILE A 453 11.78 -29.77 -8.07
CA ILE A 453 12.30 -30.81 -8.97
C ILE A 453 13.47 -30.29 -9.81
N LYS A 454 13.39 -29.05 -10.31
CA LYS A 454 14.46 -28.44 -11.13
C LYS A 454 15.81 -28.32 -10.40
N VAL A 455 15.80 -28.11 -9.08
CA VAL A 455 17.03 -28.09 -8.26
C VAL A 455 17.38 -29.45 -7.66
N GLY A 456 16.57 -30.47 -7.93
CA GLY A 456 16.73 -31.83 -7.42
C GLY A 456 16.14 -32.08 -6.04
N ASP A 457 15.49 -31.11 -5.39
CA ASP A 457 14.91 -31.31 -4.05
C ASP A 457 13.59 -32.09 -4.11
N LEU A 458 13.70 -33.37 -4.47
CA LEU A 458 12.56 -34.26 -4.70
C LEU A 458 11.78 -34.58 -3.42
N TYR A 459 12.42 -34.59 -2.26
CA TYR A 459 11.75 -34.78 -0.97
C TYR A 459 10.79 -33.63 -0.67
N GLN A 460 11.26 -32.37 -0.77
CA GLN A 460 10.39 -31.21 -0.57
C GLN A 460 9.29 -31.11 -1.64
N ALA A 461 9.62 -31.44 -2.90
CA ALA A 461 8.61 -31.51 -3.95
C ALA A 461 7.51 -32.55 -3.63
N LYS A 462 7.89 -33.73 -3.12
CA LYS A 462 6.95 -34.78 -2.71
C LYS A 462 6.06 -34.31 -1.56
N GLN A 463 6.65 -33.78 -0.48
CA GLN A 463 5.89 -33.31 0.68
C GLN A 463 4.83 -32.27 0.31
N ARG A 464 5.16 -31.33 -0.57
CA ARG A 464 4.22 -30.30 -1.04
C ARG A 464 3.09 -30.89 -1.89
N LEU A 465 3.38 -31.89 -2.74
CA LEU A 465 2.35 -32.58 -3.51
C LEU A 465 1.46 -33.47 -2.64
N GLU A 466 2.02 -34.12 -1.62
CA GLU A 466 1.24 -34.89 -0.63
C GLU A 466 0.32 -33.96 0.17
N GLN A 467 0.83 -32.82 0.65
CA GLN A 467 0.00 -31.80 1.30
C GLN A 467 -1.11 -31.31 0.38
N ALA A 468 -0.78 -30.93 -0.87
CA ALA A 468 -1.77 -30.48 -1.84
C ALA A 468 -2.82 -31.56 -2.15
N ARG A 469 -2.43 -32.84 -2.19
CA ARG A 469 -3.37 -33.95 -2.35
C ARG A 469 -4.37 -33.99 -1.19
N ASP A 470 -3.89 -33.79 0.03
CA ASP A 470 -4.72 -33.82 1.24
C ASP A 470 -5.63 -32.57 1.32
N ASP A 471 -5.12 -31.38 0.97
CA ASP A 471 -5.90 -30.12 0.92
C ASP A 471 -7.01 -30.17 -0.15
N PHE A 472 -6.76 -30.87 -1.26
CA PHE A 472 -7.71 -31.08 -2.37
C PHE A 472 -8.51 -32.40 -2.25
N ALA A 473 -8.49 -33.07 -1.09
CA ALA A 473 -9.26 -34.29 -0.88
C ALA A 473 -10.75 -34.08 -1.23
N GLY A 474 -11.31 -34.95 -2.07
CA GLY A 474 -12.68 -34.85 -2.61
C GLY A 474 -12.77 -34.20 -3.99
N ALA A 475 -11.73 -33.52 -4.47
CA ALA A 475 -11.69 -32.92 -5.80
C ALA A 475 -10.83 -33.76 -6.78
N ASP A 476 -11.39 -34.88 -7.24
CA ASP A 476 -10.76 -35.93 -8.06
C ASP A 476 -9.84 -35.43 -9.17
N ARG A 477 -10.25 -34.37 -9.90
CA ARG A 477 -9.47 -33.82 -11.02
C ARG A 477 -8.09 -33.30 -10.60
N TYR A 478 -7.99 -32.69 -9.42
CA TYR A 478 -6.74 -32.13 -8.90
C TYR A 478 -5.91 -33.20 -8.22
N VAL A 479 -6.54 -34.06 -7.43
CA VAL A 479 -5.90 -35.19 -6.75
C VAL A 479 -5.13 -36.07 -7.74
N ARG A 480 -5.75 -36.46 -8.87
CA ARG A 480 -5.10 -37.28 -9.90
C ARG A 480 -3.85 -36.61 -10.50
N LYS A 481 -3.84 -35.27 -10.63
CA LYS A 481 -2.68 -34.50 -11.11
C LYS A 481 -1.51 -34.64 -10.14
N PHE A 482 -1.76 -34.56 -8.83
CA PHE A 482 -0.74 -34.69 -7.80
C PHE A 482 -0.24 -36.13 -7.65
N GLU A 483 -1.14 -37.11 -7.62
CA GLU A 483 -0.81 -38.54 -7.53
C GLU A 483 0.08 -39.01 -8.68
N ALA A 484 -0.15 -38.52 -9.90
CA ALA A 484 0.68 -38.86 -11.06
C ALA A 484 2.14 -38.40 -10.89
N LEU A 485 2.38 -37.29 -10.19
CA LEU A 485 3.73 -36.80 -9.88
C LEU A 485 4.34 -37.52 -8.68
N VAL A 486 3.57 -37.71 -7.61
CA VAL A 486 4.02 -38.47 -6.43
C VAL A 486 4.41 -39.90 -6.81
N GLY A 487 3.60 -40.60 -7.60
CA GLY A 487 3.91 -41.96 -8.06
C GLY A 487 5.13 -42.05 -9.00
N LYS A 488 5.60 -40.94 -9.57
CA LYS A 488 6.91 -40.89 -10.25
C LYS A 488 8.06 -40.80 -9.24
N MET A 489 7.86 -40.05 -8.16
CA MET A 489 8.84 -39.87 -7.08
C MET A 489 9.06 -41.12 -6.24
N GLU A 490 8.12 -42.06 -6.26
CA GLU A 490 8.19 -43.31 -5.49
C GLU A 490 8.85 -44.48 -6.25
N ARG A 491 9.41 -44.25 -7.44
CA ARG A 491 9.98 -45.32 -8.27
C ARG A 491 11.39 -45.00 -8.76
N GLY A 492 12.20 -46.05 -8.87
CA GLY A 492 13.56 -46.00 -9.41
C GLY A 492 14.45 -44.98 -8.69
N ARG A 493 15.30 -44.29 -9.44
CA ARG A 493 16.26 -43.31 -8.90
C ARG A 493 15.62 -42.15 -8.14
N TRP A 494 14.37 -41.78 -8.44
CA TRP A 494 13.70 -40.71 -7.69
C TRP A 494 13.33 -41.16 -6.27
N ALA A 495 13.01 -42.44 -6.06
CA ALA A 495 12.74 -42.96 -4.72
C ALA A 495 13.99 -42.90 -3.83
N GLU A 496 15.15 -43.25 -4.40
CA GLU A 496 16.45 -43.15 -3.72
C GLU A 496 16.78 -41.70 -3.32
N GLU A 497 16.54 -40.74 -4.23
CA GLU A 497 16.70 -39.31 -3.95
C GLU A 497 15.71 -38.80 -2.89
N VAL A 498 14.45 -39.24 -2.91
CA VAL A 498 13.46 -38.87 -1.87
C VAL A 498 13.89 -39.40 -0.50
N GLU A 499 14.34 -40.65 -0.40
CA GLU A 499 14.81 -41.22 0.87
C GLU A 499 16.09 -40.52 1.35
N ALA A 500 17.00 -40.17 0.44
CA ALA A 500 18.17 -39.35 0.78
C ALA A 500 17.75 -37.96 1.27
N GLY A 501 16.77 -37.32 0.63
CA GLY A 501 16.23 -36.04 1.06
C GLY A 501 15.57 -36.08 2.43
N ARG A 502 14.82 -37.16 2.73
CA ARG A 502 14.28 -37.41 4.07
C ARG A 502 15.38 -37.52 5.10
N ALA A 503 16.42 -38.32 4.83
CA ALA A 503 17.56 -38.49 5.73
C ALA A 503 18.35 -37.17 5.91
N TYR A 504 18.45 -36.36 4.85
CA TYR A 504 19.08 -35.05 4.89
C TYR A 504 18.30 -34.06 5.76
N ASN A 505 16.97 -34.00 5.61
CA ASN A 505 16.09 -33.13 6.40
C ASN A 505 15.99 -33.54 7.87
N ALA A 506 16.42 -34.77 8.22
CA ALA A 506 16.53 -35.22 9.61
C ALA A 506 17.82 -34.73 10.31
N LEU A 507 18.78 -34.17 9.57
CA LEU A 507 19.93 -33.50 10.16
C LEU A 507 19.47 -32.17 10.83
N PRO A 508 20.14 -31.71 11.91
CA PRO A 508 19.86 -30.41 12.51
C PRO A 508 19.88 -29.28 11.46
N SER A 509 18.87 -28.42 11.45
CA SER A 509 18.68 -27.40 10.40
C SER A 509 19.59 -26.18 10.55
N ASP A 510 20.03 -25.87 11.77
CA ASP A 510 20.83 -24.70 12.11
C ASP A 510 22.34 -24.97 11.98
N LYS A 511 22.83 -26.07 12.58
CA LYS A 511 24.23 -26.51 12.51
C LYS A 511 24.36 -28.03 12.67
N PRO A 512 24.21 -28.82 11.60
CA PRO A 512 24.44 -30.24 11.69
C PRO A 512 25.93 -30.53 11.95
N ASP A 513 26.18 -31.49 12.82
CA ASP A 513 27.54 -31.93 13.13
C ASP A 513 28.27 -32.44 11.87
N PRO A 514 29.49 -31.95 11.55
CA PRO A 514 30.21 -32.33 10.34
C PRO A 514 30.47 -33.84 10.19
N ALA A 515 30.62 -34.59 11.28
CA ALA A 515 30.80 -36.04 11.19
C ALA A 515 29.50 -36.73 10.72
N SER A 516 28.36 -36.30 11.26
CA SER A 516 27.02 -36.75 10.83
C SER A 516 26.76 -36.42 9.36
N VAL A 517 27.19 -35.23 8.89
CA VAL A 517 27.09 -34.83 7.48
C VAL A 517 27.97 -35.69 6.57
N ARG A 518 29.20 -36.04 6.99
CA ARG A 518 30.07 -36.96 6.22
C ARG A 518 29.49 -38.37 6.14
N GLN A 519 28.97 -38.89 7.25
CA GLN A 519 28.29 -40.18 7.28
C GLN A 519 27.08 -40.20 6.33
N PHE A 520 26.34 -39.09 6.27
CA PHE A 520 25.25 -38.93 5.30
C PHE A 520 25.76 -39.01 3.85
N ILE A 521 26.86 -38.31 3.52
CA ILE A 521 27.47 -38.34 2.18
C ILE A 521 27.91 -39.77 1.81
N GLU A 522 28.56 -40.49 2.73
CA GLU A 522 29.00 -41.88 2.51
C GLU A 522 27.82 -42.84 2.24
N LYS A 523 26.69 -42.60 2.91
CA LYS A 523 25.48 -43.42 2.75
C LYS A 523 24.69 -43.11 1.47
N HIS A 524 24.75 -41.87 0.98
CA HIS A 524 23.97 -41.39 -0.17
C HIS A 524 24.83 -40.71 -1.25
N PRO A 525 25.97 -41.29 -1.69
CA PRO A 525 27.03 -40.57 -2.40
C PRO A 525 26.61 -39.99 -3.76
N ASP A 526 25.67 -40.65 -4.45
CA ASP A 526 25.27 -40.30 -5.81
C ASP A 526 24.08 -39.33 -5.87
N THR A 527 23.66 -38.79 -4.73
CA THR A 527 22.43 -37.98 -4.61
C THR A 527 22.71 -36.48 -4.69
N VAL A 528 21.70 -35.69 -5.07
CA VAL A 528 21.82 -34.22 -5.00
C VAL A 528 21.97 -33.73 -3.55
N TYR A 529 21.40 -34.45 -2.59
CA TYR A 529 21.53 -34.13 -1.18
C TYR A 529 22.96 -34.36 -0.66
N ALA A 530 23.69 -35.36 -1.16
CA ALA A 530 25.11 -35.48 -0.84
C ALA A 530 25.95 -34.31 -1.39
N ARG A 531 25.59 -33.78 -2.57
CA ARG A 531 26.20 -32.54 -3.08
C ARG A 531 25.88 -31.33 -2.21
N ALA A 532 24.64 -31.20 -1.75
CA ALA A 532 24.24 -30.15 -0.80
C ALA A 532 24.97 -30.27 0.55
N ALA A 533 25.09 -31.49 1.08
CA ALA A 533 25.84 -31.82 2.28
C ALA A 533 27.33 -31.44 2.14
N ALA A 534 27.95 -31.83 1.01
CA ALA A 534 29.33 -31.48 0.71
C ALA A 534 29.52 -29.96 0.57
N HIS A 535 28.55 -29.26 -0.04
CA HIS A 535 28.54 -27.80 -0.16
C HIS A 535 28.50 -27.10 1.20
N TYR A 536 27.70 -27.63 2.14
CA TYR A 536 27.69 -27.14 3.53
C TYR A 536 29.06 -27.29 4.20
N LEU A 537 29.72 -28.45 4.05
CA LEU A 537 31.03 -28.71 4.66
C LEU A 537 32.17 -27.81 4.18
N GLN A 538 32.01 -27.10 3.05
CA GLN A 538 33.02 -26.16 2.56
C GLN A 538 33.16 -24.92 3.45
N ASP A 539 32.07 -24.47 4.10
CA ASP A 539 32.08 -23.31 5.01
C ASP A 539 30.90 -23.41 6.00
N VAL A 540 31.05 -24.30 6.99
CA VAL A 540 30.02 -24.59 8.00
C VAL A 540 29.67 -23.39 8.89
N GLU A 541 30.52 -22.36 8.92
CA GLU A 541 30.28 -21.14 9.69
C GLU A 541 29.33 -20.18 8.96
N LYS A 542 29.36 -20.17 7.62
CA LYS A 542 28.60 -19.22 6.81
C LYS A 542 27.42 -19.84 6.06
N ARG A 543 27.42 -21.16 5.88
CA ARG A 543 26.39 -21.86 5.10
C ARG A 543 25.45 -22.60 6.01
N ASN A 544 24.19 -22.70 5.58
CA ASN A 544 23.27 -23.68 6.13
C ASN A 544 23.15 -24.85 5.14
N PRO A 545 22.61 -26.00 5.58
CA PRO A 545 22.50 -27.20 4.75
C PRO A 545 21.63 -27.02 3.49
N PHE A 546 20.77 -26.02 3.44
CA PHE A 546 19.84 -25.81 2.32
C PHE A 546 20.25 -24.64 1.41
N SER A 547 21.36 -23.95 1.68
CA SER A 547 21.83 -22.82 0.88
C SER A 547 22.15 -23.25 -0.54
N TYR A 548 22.63 -24.50 -0.71
CA TYR A 548 22.89 -25.12 -2.01
C TYR A 548 21.70 -24.97 -2.96
N PHE A 549 20.49 -25.35 -2.54
CA PHE A 549 19.30 -25.32 -3.40
C PHE A 549 18.88 -23.89 -3.75
N LEU A 550 18.98 -22.97 -2.79
CA LEU A 550 18.71 -21.54 -3.00
C LEU A 550 19.74 -20.89 -3.94
N GLU A 551 21.00 -21.33 -3.91
CA GLU A 551 22.04 -20.88 -4.82
C GLU A 551 21.81 -21.41 -6.24
N GLN A 552 21.28 -22.63 -6.40
CA GLN A 552 20.90 -23.17 -7.71
C GLN A 552 19.67 -22.45 -8.30
N ASN A 553 18.73 -22.02 -7.45
CA ASN A 553 17.56 -21.28 -7.89
C ASN A 553 17.08 -20.29 -6.81
N PRO A 554 17.51 -19.02 -6.89
CA PRO A 554 17.11 -17.99 -5.93
C PRO A 554 15.58 -17.77 -5.85
N ASN A 555 14.85 -18.10 -6.92
CA ASN A 555 13.40 -17.97 -6.97
C ASN A 555 12.67 -18.97 -6.09
N LEU A 556 13.31 -20.03 -5.58
CA LEU A 556 12.68 -20.96 -4.63
C LEU A 556 12.15 -20.25 -3.38
N ARG A 557 12.77 -19.13 -3.00
CA ARG A 557 12.30 -18.26 -1.92
C ARG A 557 10.82 -17.87 -2.09
N LYS A 558 10.36 -17.66 -3.32
CA LYS A 558 8.98 -17.26 -3.62
C LYS A 558 7.96 -18.38 -3.35
N TYR A 559 8.38 -19.64 -3.46
CA TYR A 559 7.59 -20.84 -3.18
C TYR A 559 7.82 -21.37 -1.78
N GLU A 560 8.13 -20.47 -0.84
CA GLU A 560 8.28 -20.84 0.55
C GLU A 560 9.36 -21.89 0.81
N TYR A 561 10.44 -21.88 0.03
CA TYR A 561 11.65 -22.61 0.37
C TYR A 561 12.28 -21.95 1.61
N HIS A 562 11.80 -22.34 2.78
CA HIS A 562 12.31 -21.89 4.06
C HIS A 562 13.13 -22.99 4.69
N LEU A 563 14.26 -22.54 5.21
CA LEU A 563 14.93 -23.22 6.29
C LEU A 563 14.02 -23.16 7.53
N PRO A 564 13.85 -24.28 8.24
CA PRO A 564 13.22 -24.30 9.57
C PRO A 564 13.78 -23.20 10.49
#